data_AF-A0A533UUL5-F1
#
_entry.id   AF-A0A533UUL5-F1
#
_cell.length_a   1.000
_cell.length_b   1.000
_cell.length_c   1.000
_cell.angle_alpha   90.00
_cell.angle_beta   90.00
_cell.angle_gamma   90.00
#
_symmetry.space_group_name_H-M   'P 1'
#
loop_
_entity.id
_entity.type
_entity.pdbx_description
1 polymer ?
#
loop_
_entity_poly.entity_id
_entity_poly.type
_entity_poly.pdbx_seq_one_letter_code
_entity_poly.pdbx_strand_id
1 'polypeptide(L)' 'TLFKADSPTGQISGSLANGSITTSNLEGQMQGSPFRDIIRALERGEAYVNVHTEKNPNGEIRGQISTVK' A
#
# COMPACT_ATOMS: atom_id res chain seq x y z
N THR A 1 -4.06 6.21 -0.11
CA THR A 1 -3.34 5.42 0.91
C THR A 1 -4.23 4.28 1.40
N LEU A 2 -3.75 3.03 1.34
CA LEU A 2 -4.59 1.85 1.65
C LEU A 2 -4.71 1.53 3.15
N PHE A 3 -3.80 2.04 3.97
CA PHE A 3 -3.87 1.95 5.43
C PHE A 3 -3.41 3.27 6.04
N LYS A 4 -4.24 3.87 6.90
CA LYS A 4 -3.92 5.08 7.65
C LYS A 4 -4.59 5.00 9.01
N ALA A 5 -3.79 5.00 10.08
CA ALA A 5 -4.30 5.13 11.44
C ALA A 5 -4.47 6.61 11.81
N ASP A 6 -5.49 6.94 12.60
CA ASP A 6 -5.72 8.30 13.09
C ASP A 6 -4.67 8.74 14.12
N SER A 7 -4.11 7.77 14.85
CA SER A 7 -3.01 7.95 15.80
C SER A 7 -1.93 6.89 15.55
N PRO A 8 -0.65 7.17 15.88
CA PRO A 8 0.42 6.19 15.75
C PRO A 8 0.08 4.90 16.47
N THR A 9 0.17 3.79 15.75
CA THR A 9 0.13 2.47 16.37
C THR A 9 1.47 2.25 17.07
N GLY A 10 1.44 1.82 18.34
CA GLY A 10 2.65 1.41 19.06
C GLY A 10 3.33 0.21 18.40
N GLN A 11 4.30 -0.41 19.08
CA GLN A 11 4.94 -1.60 18.55
C GLN A 11 3.93 -2.75 18.40
N ILE A 12 3.82 -3.29 17.18
CA ILE A 12 2.96 -4.43 16.86
C ILE A 12 3.83 -5.59 16.41
N SER A 13 3.60 -6.78 16.97
CA SER A 13 4.15 -8.03 16.45
C SER A 13 3.02 -8.80 15.77
N GLY A 14 3.10 -8.99 14.45
CA GLY A 14 2.10 -9.71 13.66
C GLY A 14 1.36 -8.81 12.66
N SER A 15 0.07 -9.07 12.47
CA SER A 15 -0.75 -8.36 11.47
C SER A 15 -1.02 -6.93 11.91
N LEU A 16 -0.61 -5.96 11.08
CA LEU A 16 -0.87 -4.54 11.29
C LEU A 16 -2.31 -4.15 10.92
N ALA A 17 -2.84 -4.76 9.85
CA ALA A 17 -4.18 -4.51 9.34
C ALA A 17 -4.69 -5.69 8.52
N ASN A 18 -6.00 -5.93 8.56
CA ASN A 18 -6.70 -6.83 7.64
C ASN A 18 -7.92 -6.12 7.05
N GLY A 19 -8.33 -6.52 5.84
CA GLY A 19 -9.46 -5.91 5.16
C GLY A 19 -9.53 -6.27 3.69
N SER A 20 -10.56 -5.75 3.02
CA SER A 20 -10.76 -5.89 1.59
C SER A 20 -10.44 -4.59 0.89
N ILE A 21 -9.62 -4.65 -0.15
CA ILE A 21 -9.34 -3.52 -1.03
C ILE A 21 -10.28 -3.61 -2.22
N THR A 22 -11.02 -2.54 -2.50
CA THR A 22 -11.87 -2.38 -3.67
C THR A 22 -11.35 -1.25 -4.55
N THR A 23 -11.95 -1.09 -5.73
CA THR A 23 -11.59 0.01 -6.66
C THR A 23 -11.85 1.41 -6.08
N SER A 24 -12.74 1.53 -5.08
CA SER A 24 -12.99 2.81 -4.40
C SER A 24 -11.88 3.21 -3.42
N ASN A 25 -10.99 2.27 -3.05
CA ASN A 25 -9.83 2.58 -2.21
C ASN A 25 -8.63 3.10 -3.02
N LEU A 26 -8.71 3.07 -4.35
CA LEU A 26 -7.64 3.50 -5.23
C LEU A 26 -7.70 5.01 -5.43
N GLU A 27 -6.52 5.61 -5.51
CA GLU A 27 -6.34 7.05 -5.64
C GLU A 27 -5.47 7.35 -6.87
N GLY A 28 -5.47 8.63 -7.28
CA GLY A 28 -4.65 9.12 -8.38
C GLY A 28 -5.04 8.46 -9.71
N GLN A 29 -4.03 8.16 -10.54
CA GLN A 29 -4.25 7.60 -11.89
C GLN A 29 -4.94 6.23 -11.92
N MET A 30 -5.03 5.53 -10.78
CA MET A 30 -5.71 4.23 -10.69
C MET A 30 -7.13 4.33 -10.14
N GLN A 31 -7.61 5.54 -9.81
CA GLN A 31 -8.96 5.74 -9.30
C GLN A 31 -10.00 5.36 -10.37
N GLY A 32 -10.92 4.46 -10.01
CA GLY A 32 -11.94 3.94 -10.93
C GLY A 32 -11.44 2.92 -11.95
N SER A 33 -10.14 2.60 -11.96
CA SER A 33 -9.59 1.56 -12.83
C SER A 33 -10.07 0.17 -12.41
N PRO A 34 -10.22 -0.78 -13.35
CA PRO A 34 -10.48 -2.17 -13.03
C PRO A 34 -9.39 -2.78 -12.14
N PHE A 35 -9.79 -3.64 -11.20
CA PHE A 35 -8.85 -4.30 -10.28
C PHE A 35 -7.76 -5.11 -11.01
N ARG A 36 -8.07 -5.63 -12.21
CA ARG A 36 -7.10 -6.34 -13.07
C ARG A 36 -5.90 -5.48 -13.45
N ASP A 37 -6.05 -4.17 -13.49
CA ASP A 37 -4.97 -3.26 -13.91
C ASP A 37 -3.94 -3.10 -12.79
N ILE A 38 -4.40 -3.12 -11.54
CA ILE A 38 -3.55 -3.15 -10.34
C ILE A 38 -2.72 -4.43 -10.32
N ILE A 39 -3.36 -5.58 -10.56
CA ILE A 39 -2.67 -6.87 -10.59
C ILE A 39 -1.57 -6.86 -11.64
N ARG A 40 -1.83 -6.33 -12.84
CA ARG A 40 -0.80 -6.22 -13.89
C ARG A 40 0.36 -5.30 -13.47
N ALA A 41 0.08 -4.18 -12.81
CA ALA A 41 1.14 -3.30 -12.31
C ALA A 41 2.01 -3.98 -11.25
N LEU A 42 1.41 -4.78 -10.35
CA LEU A 42 2.12 -5.57 -9.36
C LEU A 42 3.00 -6.65 -10.02
N GLU A 43 2.44 -7.41 -10.97
CA GLU A 43 3.15 -8.49 -11.68
C GLU A 43 4.32 -7.98 -12.52
N ARG A 44 4.20 -6.78 -13.09
CA ARG A 44 5.27 -6.13 -13.85
C ARG A 44 6.33 -5.48 -12.97
N GLY A 45 6.14 -5.47 -11.65
CA GLY A 45 7.04 -4.78 -10.74
C GLY A 45 7.04 -3.27 -10.96
N GLU A 46 5.89 -2.69 -11.34
CA GLU A 46 5.70 -1.24 -11.50
C GLU A 46 5.23 -0.58 -10.18
N ALA A 47 4.95 -1.39 -9.15
CA ALA A 47 4.43 -0.95 -7.86
C ALA A 47 5.44 -1.15 -6.72
N TYR A 48 5.36 -0.27 -5.72
CA TYR A 48 6.17 -0.32 -4.50
C TYR A 48 5.31 0.02 -3.29
N VAL A 49 5.76 -0.42 -2.11
CA VAL A 49 5.17 -0.03 -0.82
C VAL A 49 5.98 1.12 -0.23
N ASN A 50 5.29 2.11 0.32
CA ASN A 50 5.87 3.17 1.12
C ASN A 50 5.24 3.15 2.52
N VAL A 51 6.07 3.17 3.56
CA VAL A 51 5.64 3.21 4.95
C VAL A 51 5.97 4.59 5.51
N HIS A 52 4.97 5.27 6.04
CA HIS A 52 5.10 6.61 6.61
C HIS A 52 5.03 6.55 8.14
N THR A 53 5.82 7.39 8.80
CA THR A 53 5.75 7.63 10.25
C THR A 53 5.53 9.11 10.50
N GLU A 54 5.13 9.51 11.71
CA GLU A 54 5.03 10.94 12.06
C GLU A 54 6.37 11.66 11.92
N LYS A 55 7.47 10.96 12.26
CA LYS A 55 8.84 11.50 12.15
C LYS A 55 9.29 11.63 10.69
N ASN A 56 8.81 10.76 9.82
CA ASN A 56 9.16 10.72 8.40
C ASN A 56 7.91 10.71 7.51
N PRO A 57 7.22 11.85 7.38
CA PRO A 57 5.93 11.94 6.68
C PRO A 57 6.03 11.74 5.16
N ASN A 58 7.22 11.88 4.57
CA ASN A 58 7.47 11.61 3.15
C ASN A 58 7.82 10.14 2.85
N GLY A 59 7.88 9.30 3.89
CA GLY A 59 8.21 7.88 3.82
C GLY A 59 9.48 7.57 4.59
N GLU A 60 9.36 6.67 5.57
CA GLU A 60 10.47 6.09 6.32
C GLU A 60 11.11 4.94 5.53
N ILE A 61 10.28 4.05 4.97
CA ILE A 61 10.72 2.82 4.32
C ILE A 61 10.02 2.69 2.97
N ARG A 62 10.78 2.31 1.94
CA ARG A 62 10.27 2.00 0.61
C ARG A 62 10.78 0.65 0.15
N GLY A 63 9.91 -0.15 -0.46
CA GLY A 63 10.26 -1.47 -0.97
C GLY A 63 9.54 -1.79 -2.27
N GLN A 64 10.28 -2.26 -3.27
CA GLN A 64 9.71 -2.69 -4.54
C GLN A 64 8.88 -3.96 -4.34
N ILE A 65 7.71 -4.04 -4.95
CA ILE A 65 6.93 -5.28 -4.98
C ILE A 65 7.43 -6.12 -6.15
N SER A 66 7.78 -7.37 -5.88
CA SER A 66 8.15 -8.35 -6.89
C SER A 66 7.33 -9.61 -6.71
N THR A 67 7.02 -10.28 -7.82
CA THR A 67 6.48 -11.64 -7.77
C THR A 67 7.50 -12.58 -7.14
N VAL A 68 7.01 -13.46 -6.26
CA VAL A 68 7.80 -14.58 -5.76
C VAL A 68 7.88 -15.60 -6.89
N LYS A 69 9.09 -16.09 -7.17
CA LYS A 69 9.29 -17.17 -8.15
C LYS A 69 8.86 -18.51 -7.59
#